data_AF-A0A920GHS3-F1
#
_entry.id   AF-A0A920GHS3-F1
#
_cell.length_a   1.000
_cell.length_b   1.000
_cell.length_c   1.000
_cell.angle_alpha   90.00
_cell.angle_beta   90.00
_cell.angle_gamma   90.00
#
_symmetry.space_group_name_H-M   'P 1'
#
loop_
_entity.id
_entity.type
_entity.pdbx_description
1 polymer ?
#
loop_
_entity_poly.entity_id
_entity_poly.type
_entity_poly.pdbx_seq_one_letter_code
_entity_poly.pdbx_strand_id
1 'polypeptide(L)' 'MKDNKSNQELLMSEMWRGYCNTKDLEYLAKACENAPFFGQSEMSKEIAKKLRELKNKLRG' A
#
# COMPACT_ATOMS: atom_id res chain seq x y z
N MET A 1 3.95 20.80 19.79
CA MET A 1 4.71 19.53 19.72
C MET A 1 4.95 19.24 18.25
N LYS A 2 6.20 19.02 17.82
CA LYS A 2 6.51 18.73 16.41
C LYS A 2 6.26 17.23 16.18
N ASP A 3 5.29 16.90 15.35
CA ASP A 3 5.05 15.53 14.90
C ASP A 3 6.27 15.04 14.12
N ASN A 4 7.17 14.31 14.78
CA ASN A 4 8.28 13.64 14.13
C ASN A 4 7.78 12.30 13.59
N LYS A 5 6.98 12.35 12.51
CA LYS A 5 6.53 11.12 11.83
C LYS A 5 7.71 10.44 11.17
N SER A 6 7.76 9.11 11.26
CA SER A 6 8.77 8.34 10.54
C SER A 6 8.54 8.43 9.02
N ASN A 7 9.61 8.27 8.23
CA ASN A 7 9.50 8.22 6.76
C ASN A 7 8.51 7.14 6.30
N GLN A 8 8.37 6.04 7.06
CA GLN A 8 7.41 4.98 6.79
C GLN A 8 5.95 5.44 7.03
N GLU A 9 5.69 6.18 8.10
CA GLU A 9 4.34 6.71 8.37
C GLU A 9 3.91 7.73 7.31
N LEU A 10 4.86 8.56 6.84
CA LEU A 10 4.60 9.48 5.73
C LEU A 10 4.27 8.71 4.45
N LEU A 11 5.07 7.69 4.11
CA LEU A 11 4.82 6.84 2.95
C LEU A 11 3.45 6.14 3.02
N MET A 12 3.09 5.57 4.18
CA MET A 12 1.78 4.93 4.37
C MET A 12 0.63 5.92 4.23
N SER A 13 0.80 7.14 4.77
CA SER A 13 -0.19 8.22 4.64
C SER A 13 -0.37 8.65 3.18
N GLU A 14 0.72 8.76 2.41
CA GLU A 14 0.68 9.10 0.99
C GLU A 14 -0.01 8.01 0.16
N MET A 15 0.32 6.74 0.41
CA MET A 15 -0.33 5.62 -0.26
C MET A 15 -1.83 5.60 0.03
N TRP A 16 -2.23 5.75 1.31
CA TRP A 16 -3.63 5.80 1.69
C TRP A 16 -4.38 6.95 1.02
N ARG A 17 -3.81 8.17 1.03
CA ARG A 17 -4.41 9.33 0.37
C ARG A 17 -4.56 9.11 -1.13
N GLY A 18 -3.56 8.54 -1.79
CA GLY A 18 -3.62 8.20 -3.21
C GLY A 18 -4.76 7.24 -3.53
N TYR A 19 -4.93 6.19 -2.71
CA TYR A 19 -6.05 5.26 -2.85
C TYR A 19 -7.40 5.94 -2.62
N CYS A 20 -7.56 6.76 -1.58
CA CYS A 20 -8.82 7.45 -1.31
C CYS A 20 -9.27 8.32 -2.49
N ASN A 21 -8.34 8.99 -3.16
CA ASN A 21 -8.62 9.91 -4.27
C ASN A 21 -8.90 9.20 -5.58
N THR A 22 -8.21 8.09 -5.86
CA THR A 22 -8.24 7.44 -7.19
C THR A 22 -8.99 6.11 -7.21
N LYS A 23 -9.14 5.49 -6.04
CA LYS A 23 -9.49 4.07 -5.88
C LYS A 23 -8.57 3.11 -6.62
N ASP A 24 -7.37 3.56 -7.02
CA ASP A 24 -6.38 2.72 -7.68
C ASP A 24 -5.73 1.77 -6.66
N LEU A 25 -5.96 0.47 -6.83
CA LEU A 25 -5.43 -0.60 -6.00
C LEU A 25 -3.88 -0.66 -5.99
N GLU A 26 -3.19 -0.01 -6.94
CA GLU A 26 -1.72 0.09 -6.92
C GLU A 26 -1.22 0.81 -5.66
N TYR A 27 -1.97 1.78 -5.14
CA TYR A 27 -1.63 2.45 -3.90
C TYR A 27 -1.69 1.48 -2.70
N LEU A 28 -2.68 0.60 -2.66
CA LEU A 28 -2.78 -0.43 -1.62
C LEU A 28 -1.68 -1.47 -1.77
N ALA A 29 -1.34 -1.87 -3.00
CA ALA A 29 -0.26 -2.81 -3.25
C ALA A 29 1.09 -2.30 -2.73
N LYS A 30 1.43 -1.04 -3.02
CA LYS A 30 2.63 -0.38 -2.51
C LYS A 30 2.62 -0.21 -1.00
N ALA A 31 1.47 0.07 -0.41
CA ALA A 31 1.32 0.14 1.04
C ALA A 31 1.66 -1.21 1.69
N CYS A 32 1.13 -2.31 1.15
CA CYS A 32 1.44 -3.65 1.64
C CYS A 32 2.92 -4.00 1.52
N GLU A 33 3.57 -3.71 0.38
CA GLU A 33 5.00 -3.98 0.17
C GLU A 33 5.92 -3.27 1.17
N ASN A 34 5.55 -2.05 1.57
CA ASN A 34 6.37 -1.19 2.44
C ASN A 34 5.90 -1.17 3.90
N ALA A 35 4.84 -1.91 4.22
CA ALA A 35 4.28 -1.99 5.55
C ALA A 35 5.26 -2.71 6.51
N PRO A 36 5.67 -2.09 7.64
CA PRO A 36 6.57 -2.72 8.61
C PRO A 36 5.88 -3.81 9.46
N PHE A 37 4.60 -4.10 9.22
CA PHE A 37 3.74 -4.84 10.17
C PHE A 37 3.74 -6.35 9.99
N PHE A 38 4.07 -6.88 8.81
CA PHE A 38 3.77 -8.29 8.57
C PHE A 38 4.73 -9.27 9.25
N GLY A 39 5.93 -8.85 9.67
CA GLY A 39 6.97 -9.77 10.20
C GLY A 39 7.38 -10.90 9.23
N GLN A 40 6.68 -11.02 8.11
CA GLN A 40 6.71 -12.05 7.09
C GLN A 40 6.64 -11.31 5.74
N SER A 41 7.80 -10.98 5.20
CA SER A 41 7.92 -10.22 3.94
C SER A 41 7.26 -10.89 2.73
N GLU A 42 6.95 -12.18 2.83
CA GLU A 42 6.26 -12.93 1.77
C GLU A 42 4.75 -12.63 1.75
N MET A 43 4.14 -12.44 2.92
CA MET A 43 2.71 -12.15 3.03
C MET A 43 2.37 -10.80 2.41
N SER A 44 3.16 -9.77 2.70
CA SER A 44 2.99 -8.44 2.10
C SER A 44 3.10 -8.47 0.58
N LYS A 45 4.07 -9.23 0.04
CA LYS A 45 4.27 -9.41 -1.40
C LYS A 45 3.09 -10.13 -2.04
N GLU A 46 2.57 -11.18 -1.42
CA GLU A 46 1.43 -11.93 -1.97
C GLU A 46 0.16 -11.07 -1.97
N ILE A 47 -0.10 -10.30 -0.92
CA ILE A 47 -1.23 -9.35 -0.89
C ILE A 47 -1.09 -8.31 -2.00
N ALA A 48 0.11 -7.72 -2.16
CA ALA A 48 0.37 -6.74 -3.22
C ALA A 48 0.16 -7.33 -4.62
N LYS A 49 0.62 -8.57 -4.84
CA LYS A 49 0.37 -9.31 -6.08
C LYS A 49 -1.12 -9.51 -6.33
N LYS A 50 -1.89 -9.97 -5.34
CA LYS A 50 -3.35 -10.15 -5.46
C LYS A 50 -4.09 -8.85 -5.78
N LEU A 51 -3.66 -7.74 -5.19
CA LEU A 51 -4.24 -6.43 -5.47
C LEU A 51 -3.99 -6.00 -6.93
N ARG A 52 -2.79 -6.23 -7.47
CA ARG A 52 -2.48 -5.95 -8.88
C ARG A 52 -3.22 -6.87 -9.85
N GLU A 53 -3.34 -8.16 -9.51
CA GLU A 53 -4.17 -9.10 -10.28
C GLU A 53 -5.63 -8.63 -10.33
N LEU A 54 -6.19 -8.20 -9.19
CA LEU A 54 -7.55 -7.66 -9.12
C LEU A 54 -7.70 -6.38 -9.94
N LYS A 55 -6.74 -5.45 -9.83
CA LYS A 55 -6.71 -4.23 -10.65
C LYS A 55 -6.78 -4.55 -12.14
N ASN A 56 -5.99 -5.51 -12.60
CA ASN A 56 -5.97 -5.91 -14.00
C ASN A 56 -7.30 -6.53 -14.44
N LYS A 57 -7.93 -7.35 -13.58
CA LYS A 57 -9.26 -7.91 -13.83
C LYS A 57 -10.35 -6.85 -13.94
N LEU A 58 -10.25 -5.74 -13.20
CA LEU A 58 -11.22 -4.64 -13.23
C LEU A 58 -11.04 -3.70 -14.44
N ARG A 59 -9.93 -3.79 -15.16
CA ARG A 59 -9.63 -2.96 -16.35
C ARG A 59 -10.02 -3.62 -17.67
N GLY A 60 -10.24 -4.93 -17.67
CA GLY A 60 -10.71 -5.71 -18.83
C GLY A 60 -12.21 -5.94 -18.74
#